data_AF-A0A239D3N6-F1
#
_entry.id   AF-A0A239D3N6-F1
#
_cell.length_a   1.000
_cell.length_b   1.000
_cell.length_c   1.000
_cell.angle_alpha   90.00
_cell.angle_beta   90.00
_cell.angle_gamma   90.00
#
_symmetry.space_group_name_H-M   'P 1'
#
loop_
_entity.id
_entity.type
_entity.pdbx_description
1 polymer ?
#
loop_
_entity_poly.entity_id
_entity_poly.type
_entity_poly.pdbx_seq_one_letter_code
_entity_poly.pdbx_strand_id
1 'polypeptide(L)'
;MNNLCHRCSGELTSRDGAASFCPHCGATQLYLLDHLLEDVPADSQTTGAPPPPGVPGAGRLIEWQTVIQSAAFVGAVAALLCVVSMKVAVFGMLGFLWVVSGSVIAIGLYQSRRPAAYMDAATGARIGVVVGLIVAAALGVAIAIAGVVSRYALHGMGEFDATLRTLLQTLIHQTQAQSQGQPMPDEIVRYMFSPEFRAAWMLTVMTTLGVGVLVMSTLGGAFAGFLRTRPRVIEG
;
A
#
# COMPACT_ATOMS: atom_id res chain seq x y z
N MET A 1 9.80 -5.83 46.28
CA MET A 1 9.81 -4.71 45.31
C MET A 1 8.84 -3.68 45.85
N ASN A 2 9.33 -2.49 46.23
CA ASN A 2 8.50 -1.47 46.85
C ASN A 2 7.70 -0.76 45.76
N ASN A 3 6.37 -0.86 45.82
CA ASN A 3 5.48 -0.18 44.90
C ASN A 3 5.32 1.27 45.38
N LEU A 4 6.05 2.20 44.77
CA LEU A 4 5.99 3.63 45.09
C LEU A 4 5.08 4.33 44.08
N CYS A 5 4.27 5.28 44.54
CA CYS A 5 3.44 6.10 43.67
C CYS A 5 4.29 6.96 42.75
N HIS A 6 4.01 6.96 41.44
CA HIS A 6 4.79 7.75 40.47
C HIS A 6 4.73 9.27 40.72
N ARG A 7 3.65 9.77 41.33
CA ARG A 7 3.41 11.20 41.48
C ARG A 7 3.93 11.76 42.81
N CYS A 8 3.67 11.05 43.90
CA CYS A 8 4.01 11.53 45.25
C CYS A 8 5.06 10.68 45.94
N SER A 9 5.59 9.65 45.28
CA SER A 9 6.55 8.69 45.83
C SER A 9 6.12 8.02 47.15
N GLY A 10 4.84 8.09 47.50
CA GLY A 10 4.29 7.44 48.69
C GLY A 10 4.22 5.92 48.51
N GLU A 11 4.44 5.17 49.59
CA GLU A 11 4.35 3.70 49.56
C GLU A 11 2.90 3.25 49.32
N LEU A 12 2.72 2.35 48.34
CA LEU A 12 1.42 1.75 48.03
C LEU A 12 1.24 0.49 48.89
N THR A 13 0.48 0.62 49.97
CA THR A 13 0.05 -0.48 50.85
C THR A 13 -1.04 -1.30 50.17
N SER A 14 -0.69 -2.08 49.15
CA SER A 14 -1.56 -3.11 48.60
C SER A 14 -0.85 -4.45 48.72
N ARG A 15 -1.35 -5.31 49.61
CA ARG A 15 -0.81 -6.64 49.92
C ARG A 15 -0.75 -7.57 48.70
N ASP A 16 -1.52 -7.25 47.65
CA ASP A 16 -1.64 -8.02 46.41
C ASP A 16 -1.25 -7.21 45.14
N GLY A 17 -0.57 -6.06 45.27
CA GLY A 17 -0.01 -5.33 44.13
C GLY A 17 -1.02 -4.62 43.20
N ALA A 18 -2.30 -4.50 43.59
CA ALA A 18 -3.38 -4.05 42.72
C ALA A 18 -4.13 -2.79 43.21
N ALA A 19 -3.46 -1.85 43.89
CA ALA A 19 -4.07 -0.56 44.19
C ALA A 19 -4.19 0.28 42.91
N SER A 20 -5.41 0.42 42.37
CA SER A 20 -5.70 1.20 41.15
C SER A 20 -5.46 2.70 41.32
N PHE A 21 -5.53 3.20 42.56
CA PHE A 21 -5.29 4.61 42.91
C PHE A 21 -4.38 4.74 44.13
N CYS A 22 -3.57 5.80 44.16
CA CYS A 22 -2.77 6.13 45.33
C CYS A 22 -3.65 6.76 46.43
N PRO A 23 -3.63 6.26 47.68
CA PRO A 23 -4.45 6.80 48.77
C PRO A 23 -4.00 8.19 49.23
N HIS A 24 -2.75 8.58 48.97
CA HIS A 24 -2.21 9.87 49.39
C HIS A 24 -2.52 11.02 48.42
N CYS A 25 -2.53 10.77 47.12
CA CYS A 25 -2.67 11.84 46.11
C CYS A 25 -3.76 11.58 45.06
N GLY A 26 -4.45 10.45 45.14
CA GLY A 26 -5.52 10.06 44.20
C GLY A 26 -5.03 9.71 42.79
N ALA A 27 -3.72 9.67 42.54
CA ALA A 27 -3.19 9.38 41.20
C ALA A 27 -3.43 7.91 40.81
N THR A 28 -3.98 7.70 39.62
CA THR A 28 -4.16 6.38 38.98
C THR A 28 -2.81 5.69 38.78
N GLN A 29 -2.65 4.46 39.23
CA GLN A 29 -1.43 3.66 39.06
C GLN A 29 -1.56 2.55 38.00
N LEU A 30 -2.69 2.48 37.27
CA LEU A 30 -2.82 1.58 36.13
C LEU A 30 -1.92 2.07 34.98
N TYR A 31 -0.80 1.38 34.78
CA TYR A 31 -0.08 1.40 33.52
C TYR A 31 -0.64 0.29 32.65
N LEU A 32 -1.26 0.65 31.53
CA LEU A 32 -1.59 -0.33 30.50
C LEU A 32 -0.28 -0.76 29.85
N LEU A 33 0.27 -1.89 30.29
CA LEU A 33 1.46 -2.45 29.68
C LEU A 33 1.04 -3.07 28.34
N ASP A 34 1.18 -2.29 27.25
CA ASP A 34 0.81 -2.71 25.89
C ASP A 34 1.58 -3.97 25.40
N HIS A 35 2.56 -4.47 26.16
CA HIS A 35 3.49 -5.52 25.74
C HIS A 35 3.16 -6.91 26.33
N LEU A 36 2.14 -7.02 27.19
CA LEU A 36 1.73 -8.30 27.80
C LEU A 36 0.57 -9.00 27.07
N LEU A 37 0.07 -8.42 25.98
CA LEU A 37 -1.01 -8.99 25.17
C LEU A 37 -0.53 -9.98 24.09
N GLU A 38 0.79 -10.20 23.97
CA GLU A 38 1.36 -11.02 22.90
C GLU A 38 1.57 -12.50 23.28
N ASP A 39 1.44 -12.88 24.57
CA ASP A 39 1.68 -14.25 25.04
C ASP A 39 0.63 -14.77 26.05
N VAL A 40 -0.66 -14.67 25.73
CA VAL A 40 -1.65 -15.52 26.39
C VAL A 40 -1.93 -16.73 25.50
N PRO A 41 -1.31 -17.90 25.77
CA PRO A 41 -1.72 -19.14 25.11
C PRO A 41 -3.19 -19.39 25.40
N ALA A 42 -3.93 -19.72 24.35
CA ALA A 42 -5.37 -19.96 24.36
C ALA A 42 -5.74 -21.26 25.08
N ASP A 43 -5.37 -21.41 26.34
CA ASP A 43 -5.75 -22.52 27.21
C ASP A 43 -5.74 -22.05 28.66
N SER A 44 -6.84 -21.42 29.10
CA SER A 44 -7.21 -21.34 30.52
C SER A 44 -8.67 -20.92 30.66
N GLN A 45 -9.50 -21.93 30.88
CA GLN A 45 -10.65 -21.96 31.78
C GLN A 45 -11.57 -20.73 31.79
N THR A 46 -12.74 -20.97 31.18
CA THR A 46 -13.95 -20.16 31.23
C THR A 46 -14.39 -19.88 32.67
N THR A 47 -14.12 -18.70 33.20
CA THR A 47 -14.99 -18.08 34.20
C THR A 47 -16.11 -17.37 33.45
N GLY A 48 -17.35 -17.81 33.65
CA GLY A 48 -18.56 -17.39 32.93
C GLY A 48 -19.00 -15.93 33.15
N ALA A 49 -18.07 -14.98 33.16
CA ALA A 49 -18.37 -13.57 33.02
C ALA A 49 -18.42 -13.23 31.53
N PRO A 50 -19.46 -12.52 31.04
CA PRO A 50 -19.41 -11.97 29.68
C PRO A 50 -18.16 -11.08 29.57
N PRO A 51 -17.34 -11.23 28.51
CA PRO A 51 -16.14 -10.40 28.37
C PRO A 51 -16.55 -8.92 28.41
N PRO A 52 -15.80 -8.06 29.13
CA PRO A 52 -16.11 -6.64 29.14
C PRO A 52 -16.15 -6.11 27.69
N PRO A 53 -17.08 -5.19 27.35
CA PRO A 53 -17.13 -4.62 26.02
C PRO A 53 -15.74 -4.05 25.71
N GLY A 54 -15.07 -4.68 24.73
CA GLY A 54 -13.65 -4.43 24.45
C GLY A 54 -13.41 -2.94 24.29
N VAL A 55 -12.47 -2.42 25.06
CA VAL A 55 -12.09 -1.00 25.04
C VAL A 55 -11.81 -0.60 23.59
N PRO A 56 -12.57 0.34 23.00
CA PRO A 56 -12.39 0.79 21.63
C PRO A 56 -11.14 1.69 21.57
N GLY A 57 -9.97 1.07 21.52
CA GLY A 57 -8.69 1.78 21.58
C GLY A 57 -7.48 0.89 21.79
N ALA A 58 -7.65 -0.35 22.26
CA ALA A 58 -6.58 -1.35 22.19
C ALA A 58 -6.33 -1.63 20.70
N GLY A 59 -5.22 -1.08 20.16
CA GLY A 59 -4.83 -1.20 18.77
C GLY A 59 -4.79 -2.67 18.37
N ARG A 60 -5.90 -3.13 17.78
CA ARG A 60 -6.03 -4.51 17.31
C ARG A 60 -4.93 -4.67 16.26
N LEU A 61 -3.90 -5.46 16.59
CA LEU A 61 -2.72 -5.65 15.74
C LEU A 61 -3.19 -5.89 14.31
N ILE A 62 -2.69 -5.05 13.40
CA ILE A 62 -2.94 -5.21 11.97
C ILE A 62 -2.33 -6.56 11.58
N GLU A 63 -3.17 -7.50 11.17
CA GLU A 63 -2.73 -8.81 10.71
C GLU A 63 -2.14 -8.66 9.30
N TRP A 64 -0.87 -8.28 9.24
CA TRP A 64 -0.15 -7.99 8.00
C TRP A 64 -0.18 -9.15 7.01
N GLN A 65 -0.26 -10.39 7.48
CA GLN A 65 -0.38 -11.55 6.61
C GLN A 65 -1.64 -11.50 5.75
N THR A 66 -2.79 -11.12 6.32
CA THR A 66 -4.05 -10.99 5.58
C THR A 66 -4.00 -9.83 4.59
N VAL A 67 -3.35 -8.72 4.96
CA VAL A 67 -3.12 -7.57 4.08
C VAL A 67 -2.24 -7.94 2.89
N ILE A 68 -1.15 -8.67 3.13
CA ILE A 68 -0.23 -9.11 2.07
C ILE A 68 -0.93 -10.11 1.14
N GLN A 69 -1.74 -11.02 1.67
CA GLN A 69 -2.51 -11.97 0.85
C GLN A 69 -3.54 -11.27 -0.05
N SER A 70 -4.29 -10.30 0.48
CA SER A 70 -5.24 -9.54 -0.33
C SER A 70 -4.54 -8.67 -1.36
N ALA A 71 -3.42 -8.03 -0.98
CA ALA A 71 -2.59 -7.25 -1.89
C ALA A 71 -2.00 -8.11 -3.02
N ALA A 72 -1.51 -9.32 -2.70
CA ALA A 72 -0.98 -10.26 -3.67
C ALA A 72 -2.05 -10.70 -4.67
N PHE A 73 -3.28 -10.96 -4.20
CA PHE A 73 -4.40 -11.29 -5.08
C PHE A 73 -4.72 -10.13 -6.05
N VAL A 74 -4.84 -8.90 -5.54
CA VAL A 74 -5.10 -7.72 -6.37
C VAL A 74 -3.94 -7.47 -7.35
N GLY A 75 -2.70 -7.64 -6.91
CA GLY A 75 -1.50 -7.55 -7.75
C GLY A 75 -1.46 -8.59 -8.86
N ALA A 76 -1.84 -9.84 -8.57
CA ALA A 76 -1.91 -10.90 -9.57
C ALA A 76 -2.97 -10.61 -10.65
N VAL A 77 -4.14 -10.12 -10.26
CA VAL A 77 -5.20 -9.74 -11.21
C VAL A 77 -4.76 -8.54 -12.05
N ALA A 78 -4.12 -7.54 -11.43
CA ALA A 78 -3.58 -6.38 -12.14
C ALA A 78 -2.50 -6.78 -13.16
N ALA A 79 -1.60 -7.68 -12.78
CA ALA A 79 -0.58 -8.23 -13.68
C ALA A 79 -1.20 -8.98 -14.87
N LEU A 80 -2.23 -9.81 -14.63
CA LEU A 80 -2.93 -10.52 -15.68
C LEU A 80 -3.63 -9.55 -16.65
N LEU A 81 -4.36 -8.57 -16.12
CA LEU A 81 -5.02 -7.53 -16.91
C LEU A 81 -4.01 -6.75 -17.75
N CYS A 82 -2.83 -6.44 -17.20
CA CYS A 82 -1.77 -5.75 -17.93
C CYS A 82 -1.32 -6.58 -19.15
N VAL A 83 -1.01 -7.86 -18.97
CA VAL A 83 -0.59 -8.74 -20.07
C VAL A 83 -1.69 -8.90 -21.13
N VAL A 84 -2.95 -9.04 -20.70
CA VAL A 84 -4.10 -9.14 -21.62
C VAL A 84 -4.30 -7.83 -22.39
N SER A 85 -4.13 -6.67 -21.73
CA SER A 85 -4.29 -5.36 -22.36
C SER A 85 -3.28 -5.10 -23.48
N MET A 86 -2.10 -5.71 -23.42
CA MET A 86 -1.11 -5.64 -24.50
C MET A 86 -1.62 -6.30 -25.79
N LYS A 87 -2.54 -7.27 -25.70
CA LYS A 87 -3.11 -7.95 -26.86
C LYS A 87 -4.39 -7.30 -27.38
N VAL A 88 -5.12 -6.62 -26.52
CA VAL A 88 -6.44 -6.06 -26.84
C VAL A 88 -6.58 -4.68 -26.20
N ALA A 89 -6.50 -3.64 -27.05
CA ALA A 89 -6.52 -2.24 -26.64
C ALA A 89 -7.75 -1.83 -25.81
N VAL A 90 -8.89 -2.51 -26.02
CA VAL A 90 -10.14 -2.27 -25.27
C VAL A 90 -9.96 -2.50 -23.77
N PHE A 91 -9.05 -3.37 -23.35
CA PHE A 91 -8.77 -3.61 -21.92
C PHE A 91 -7.83 -2.56 -21.30
N GLY A 92 -7.27 -1.63 -22.08
CA GLY A 92 -6.41 -0.57 -21.54
C GLY A 92 -7.16 0.32 -20.54
N MET A 93 -8.39 0.71 -20.86
CA MET A 93 -9.24 1.50 -19.95
C MET A 93 -9.63 0.70 -18.69
N LEU A 94 -9.91 -0.59 -18.86
CA LEU A 94 -10.22 -1.50 -17.74
C LEU A 94 -9.02 -1.68 -16.82
N GLY A 95 -7.82 -1.80 -17.37
CA GLY A 95 -6.57 -1.88 -16.60
C GLY A 95 -6.33 -0.61 -15.77
N PHE A 96 -6.56 0.56 -16.35
CA PHE A 96 -6.45 1.83 -15.62
C PHE A 96 -7.49 1.91 -14.49
N LEU A 97 -8.77 1.57 -14.78
CA LEU A 97 -9.81 1.50 -13.75
C LEU A 97 -9.45 0.49 -12.66
N TRP A 98 -8.86 -0.64 -13.00
CA TRP A 98 -8.44 -1.66 -12.04
C TRP A 98 -7.32 -1.18 -11.14
N VAL A 99 -6.33 -0.47 -11.68
CA VAL A 99 -5.24 0.09 -10.86
C VAL A 99 -5.77 1.15 -9.88
N VAL A 100 -6.71 1.99 -10.33
CA VAL A 100 -7.32 3.02 -9.47
C VAL A 100 -8.24 2.40 -8.41
N SER A 101 -9.07 1.42 -8.79
CA SER A 101 -10.02 0.76 -7.88
C SER A 101 -9.39 -0.32 -6.99
N GLY A 102 -8.24 -0.87 -7.39
CA GLY A 102 -7.59 -2.00 -6.73
C GLY A 102 -7.28 -1.74 -5.26
N SER A 103 -6.89 -0.51 -4.93
CA SER A 103 -6.61 -0.10 -3.55
C SER A 103 -7.86 -0.05 -2.69
N VAL A 104 -8.99 0.39 -3.25
CA VAL A 104 -10.29 0.38 -2.55
C VAL A 104 -10.80 -1.05 -2.38
N ILE A 105 -10.62 -1.90 -3.41
CA ILE A 105 -11.00 -3.31 -3.39
C ILE A 105 -10.18 -4.10 -2.37
N ALA A 106 -8.85 -3.89 -2.32
CA ALA A 106 -7.97 -4.56 -1.36
C ALA A 106 -8.40 -4.29 0.09
N ILE A 107 -8.79 -3.05 0.38
CA ILE A 107 -9.27 -2.65 1.70
C ILE A 107 -10.69 -3.17 1.94
N GLY A 108 -11.55 -3.22 0.92
CA GLY A 108 -12.84 -3.90 0.99
C GLY A 108 -12.71 -5.39 1.35
N LEU A 109 -11.77 -6.10 0.72
CA LEU A 109 -11.47 -7.51 1.00
C LEU A 109 -10.85 -7.71 2.39
N TYR A 110 -10.01 -6.79 2.83
CA TYR A 110 -9.48 -6.83 4.20
C TYR A 110 -10.61 -6.69 5.23
N GLN A 111 -11.53 -5.76 5.00
CA GLN A 111 -12.64 -5.53 5.91
C GLN A 111 -13.72 -6.60 5.88
N SER A 112 -14.00 -7.21 4.73
CA SER A 112 -14.94 -8.33 4.66
C SER A 112 -14.47 -9.50 5.53
N ARG A 113 -13.15 -9.69 5.65
CA ARG A 113 -12.55 -10.69 6.55
C ARG A 113 -12.50 -10.24 8.01
N ARG A 114 -12.45 -8.93 8.29
CA ARG A 114 -12.34 -8.36 9.64
C ARG A 114 -13.20 -7.09 9.82
N PRO A 115 -14.53 -7.21 9.96
CA PRO A 115 -15.44 -6.05 10.06
C PRO A 115 -15.27 -5.25 11.38
N ALA A 116 -14.61 -5.82 12.38
CA ALA A 116 -14.40 -5.21 13.69
C ALA A 116 -13.07 -4.42 13.83
N ALA A 117 -12.27 -4.28 12.77
CA ALA A 117 -11.02 -3.53 12.83
C ALA A 117 -11.29 -2.02 12.69
N TYR A 118 -10.91 -1.24 13.70
CA TYR A 118 -10.94 0.23 13.61
C TYR A 118 -9.89 0.69 12.60
N MET A 119 -10.27 1.58 11.68
CA MET A 119 -9.44 1.95 10.54
C MET A 119 -9.33 3.47 10.45
N ASP A 120 -8.20 4.01 10.91
CA ASP A 120 -7.86 5.42 10.72
C ASP A 120 -7.31 5.68 9.31
N ALA A 121 -7.41 6.92 8.85
CA ALA A 121 -6.85 7.35 7.57
C ALA A 121 -5.34 7.06 7.46
N ALA A 122 -4.59 7.22 8.56
CA ALA A 122 -3.16 6.91 8.60
C ALA A 122 -2.88 5.41 8.40
N THR A 123 -3.69 4.54 8.99
CA THR A 123 -3.61 3.09 8.80
C THR A 123 -3.97 2.69 7.37
N GLY A 124 -5.03 3.30 6.82
CA GLY A 124 -5.40 3.13 5.42
C GLY A 124 -4.29 3.52 4.45
N ALA A 125 -3.60 4.64 4.71
CA ALA A 125 -2.45 5.07 3.90
C ALA A 125 -1.29 4.07 3.93
N ARG A 126 -0.94 3.53 5.11
CA ARG A 126 0.11 2.50 5.26
C ARG A 126 -0.22 1.22 4.49
N ILE A 127 -1.46 0.76 4.58
CA ILE A 127 -1.94 -0.39 3.78
C ILE A 127 -1.86 -0.06 2.29
N GLY A 128 -2.27 1.15 1.89
CA GLY A 128 -2.15 1.64 0.52
C GLY A 128 -0.72 1.60 -0.03
N VAL A 129 0.29 1.97 0.77
CA VAL A 129 1.71 1.87 0.37
C VAL A 129 2.08 0.42 0.08
N VAL A 130 1.75 -0.51 1.00
CA VAL A 130 2.09 -1.93 0.86
C VAL A 130 1.41 -2.54 -0.37
N VAL A 131 0.12 -2.25 -0.56
CA VAL A 131 -0.63 -2.68 -1.75
C VAL A 131 0.01 -2.12 -3.02
N GLY A 132 0.30 -0.82 -3.05
CA GLY A 132 0.92 -0.15 -4.20
C GLY A 132 2.28 -0.74 -4.56
N LEU A 133 3.12 -1.05 -3.57
CA LEU A 133 4.42 -1.70 -3.79
C LEU A 133 4.27 -3.10 -4.39
N ILE A 134 3.36 -3.91 -3.84
CA ILE A 134 3.12 -5.28 -4.34
C ILE A 134 2.56 -5.24 -5.76
N VAL A 135 1.61 -4.34 -6.03
CA VAL A 135 1.02 -4.15 -7.36
C VAL A 135 2.09 -3.68 -8.34
N ALA A 136 2.88 -2.66 -8.01
CA ALA A 136 3.95 -2.15 -8.86
C ALA A 136 5.01 -3.23 -9.16
N ALA A 137 5.41 -4.02 -8.16
CA ALA A 137 6.33 -5.14 -8.34
C ALA A 137 5.73 -6.23 -9.25
N ALA A 138 4.47 -6.61 -9.03
CA ALA A 138 3.78 -7.61 -9.85
C ALA A 138 3.65 -7.16 -11.32
N LEU A 139 3.30 -5.89 -11.55
CA LEU A 139 3.28 -5.27 -12.88
C LEU A 139 4.66 -5.28 -13.54
N GLY A 140 5.70 -4.84 -12.82
CA GLY A 140 7.08 -4.84 -13.33
C GLY A 140 7.55 -6.23 -13.75
N VAL A 141 7.31 -7.25 -12.91
CA VAL A 141 7.64 -8.64 -13.22
C VAL A 141 6.85 -9.14 -14.42
N ALA A 142 5.54 -8.88 -14.48
CA ALA A 142 4.71 -9.31 -15.60
C ALA A 142 5.14 -8.69 -16.93
N ILE A 143 5.45 -7.40 -16.93
CA ILE A 143 5.96 -6.70 -18.12
C ILE A 143 7.33 -7.23 -18.53
N ALA A 144 8.23 -7.50 -17.57
CA ALA A 144 9.53 -8.08 -17.85
C ALA A 144 9.40 -9.47 -18.49
N ILE A 145 8.57 -10.35 -17.92
CA ILE A 145 8.31 -11.68 -18.48
C ILE A 145 7.69 -11.56 -19.88
N ALA A 146 6.67 -10.72 -20.04
CA ALA A 146 6.04 -10.49 -21.35
C ALA A 146 7.04 -9.96 -22.38
N GLY A 147 7.96 -9.09 -21.98
CA GLY A 147 9.04 -8.57 -22.83
C GLY A 147 10.07 -9.63 -23.22
N VAL A 148 10.44 -10.52 -22.30
CA VAL A 148 11.33 -11.66 -22.59
C VAL A 148 10.66 -12.62 -23.57
N VAL A 149 9.38 -12.95 -23.33
CA VAL A 149 8.60 -13.82 -24.22
C VAL A 149 8.42 -13.19 -25.59
N SER A 150 8.10 -11.89 -25.66
CA SER A 150 7.93 -11.21 -26.95
C SER A 150 9.24 -11.15 -27.75
N ARG A 151 10.37 -10.99 -27.05
CA ARG A 151 11.69 -10.96 -27.67
C ARG A 151 12.14 -12.34 -28.19
N TYR A 152 12.08 -13.37 -27.35
CA TYR A 152 12.68 -14.67 -27.67
C TYR A 152 11.71 -15.68 -28.28
N ALA A 153 10.43 -15.65 -27.91
CA ALA A 153 9.45 -16.60 -28.42
C ALA A 153 8.74 -16.06 -29.68
N LEU A 154 8.31 -14.79 -29.65
CA LEU A 154 7.49 -14.20 -30.71
C LEU A 154 8.30 -13.43 -31.76
N HIS A 155 9.59 -13.20 -31.55
CA HIS A 155 10.44 -12.35 -32.40
C HIS A 155 9.83 -10.97 -32.67
N GLY A 156 8.95 -10.49 -31.78
CA GLY A 156 8.13 -9.29 -31.96
C GLY A 156 8.84 -7.98 -31.68
N MET A 157 10.17 -8.02 -31.48
CA MET A 157 10.94 -6.84 -31.07
C MET A 157 10.97 -5.74 -32.16
N GLY A 158 10.76 -6.13 -33.43
CA GLY A 158 10.68 -5.19 -34.55
C GLY A 158 9.49 -4.24 -34.47
N GLU A 159 8.33 -4.71 -33.99
CA GLU A 159 7.13 -3.89 -33.85
C GLU A 159 7.33 -2.83 -32.76
N PHE A 160 7.85 -3.25 -31.60
CA PHE A 160 8.17 -2.32 -30.51
C PHE A 160 9.19 -1.26 -30.95
N ASP A 161 10.27 -1.66 -31.63
CA ASP A 161 11.28 -0.75 -32.15
C ASP A 161 10.68 0.21 -33.20
N ALA A 162 9.75 -0.24 -34.03
CA ALA A 162 9.05 0.61 -34.99
C ALA A 162 8.19 1.66 -34.27
N THR A 163 7.40 1.25 -33.26
CA THR A 163 6.60 2.18 -32.46
C THR A 163 7.48 3.21 -31.75
N LEU A 164 8.58 2.78 -31.13
CA LEU A 164 9.49 3.68 -30.45
C LEU A 164 10.14 4.68 -31.41
N ARG A 165 10.56 4.23 -32.60
CA ARG A 165 11.08 5.13 -33.64
C ARG A 165 10.05 6.16 -34.08
N THR A 166 8.79 5.75 -34.29
CA THR A 166 7.73 6.70 -34.68
C THR A 166 7.45 7.74 -33.60
N LEU A 167 7.48 7.35 -32.31
CA LEU A 167 7.37 8.27 -31.18
C LEU A 167 8.53 9.27 -31.14
N LEU A 168 9.77 8.78 -31.28
CA LEU A 168 10.97 9.64 -31.31
C LEU A 168 10.93 10.62 -32.48
N GLN A 169 10.56 10.16 -33.67
CA GLN A 169 10.41 11.04 -34.84
C GLN A 169 9.36 12.13 -34.59
N THR A 170 8.23 11.77 -33.97
CA THR A 170 7.17 12.73 -33.63
C THR A 170 7.67 13.76 -32.61
N LEU A 171 8.40 13.34 -31.59
CA LEU A 171 9.04 14.22 -30.61
C LEU A 171 10.04 15.18 -31.26
N ILE A 172 10.89 14.69 -32.17
CA ILE A 172 11.85 15.52 -32.90
C ILE A 172 11.12 16.56 -33.74
N HIS A 173 10.10 16.17 -34.50
CA HIS A 173 9.30 17.09 -35.31
C HIS A 173 8.58 18.14 -34.47
N GLN A 174 7.99 17.75 -33.33
CA GLN A 174 7.35 18.68 -32.40
C GLN A 174 8.36 19.67 -31.81
N THR A 175 9.55 19.19 -31.43
CA THR A 175 10.60 20.05 -30.87
C THR A 175 11.10 21.04 -31.92
N GLN A 176 11.33 20.60 -33.15
CA GLN A 176 11.74 21.49 -34.26
C GLN A 176 10.68 22.56 -34.57
N ALA A 177 9.40 22.19 -34.55
CA ALA A 177 8.31 23.14 -34.72
C ALA A 177 8.28 24.21 -33.62
N GLN A 178 8.62 23.82 -32.38
CA GLN A 178 8.68 24.73 -31.25
C GLN A 178 9.95 25.60 -31.25
N SER A 179 11.07 25.09 -31.77
CA SER A 179 12.38 25.77 -31.81
C SER A 179 12.58 26.71 -33.00
N GLN A 180 11.51 27.24 -33.61
CA GLN A 180 11.57 28.15 -34.75
C GLN A 180 12.42 27.62 -35.94
N GLY A 181 12.41 26.30 -36.15
CA GLY A 181 13.14 25.66 -37.25
C GLY A 181 14.63 25.46 -37.02
N GLN A 182 15.16 25.67 -35.80
CA GLN A 182 16.51 25.23 -35.48
C GLN A 182 16.59 23.69 -35.48
N PRO A 183 17.42 23.09 -36.36
CA PRO A 183 17.58 21.64 -36.38
C PRO A 183 18.28 21.19 -35.10
N MET A 184 17.78 20.10 -34.52
CA MET A 184 18.40 19.48 -33.35
C MET A 184 19.80 18.96 -33.73
N PRO A 185 20.84 19.16 -32.90
CA PRO A 185 22.19 18.65 -33.17
C PRO A 185 22.18 17.14 -33.45
N ASP A 186 22.90 16.71 -34.49
CA ASP A 186 22.93 15.29 -34.92
C ASP A 186 23.44 14.34 -33.82
N GLU A 187 24.32 14.82 -32.95
CA GLU A 187 24.79 14.07 -31.79
C GLU A 187 23.65 13.69 -30.82
N ILE A 188 22.71 14.61 -30.59
CA ILE A 188 21.54 14.37 -29.71
C ILE A 188 20.60 13.35 -30.38
N VAL A 189 20.38 13.48 -31.68
CA VAL A 189 19.53 12.56 -32.45
C VAL A 189 20.14 11.15 -32.42
N ARG A 190 21.44 11.03 -32.67
CA ARG A 190 22.17 9.76 -32.58
C ARG A 190 22.09 9.14 -31.19
N TYR A 191 22.21 9.94 -30.14
CA TYR A 191 22.05 9.48 -28.76
C TYR A 191 20.63 9.00 -28.47
N MET A 192 19.59 9.69 -28.95
CA MET A 192 18.19 9.27 -28.79
C MET A 192 17.89 7.90 -29.40
N PHE A 193 18.58 7.52 -30.49
CA PHE A 193 18.41 6.20 -31.11
C PHE A 193 19.30 5.10 -30.50
N SER A 194 20.19 5.45 -29.57
CA SER A 194 21.09 4.51 -28.90
C SER A 194 20.33 3.49 -28.03
N PRO A 195 20.87 2.27 -27.84
CA PRO A 195 20.26 1.27 -26.96
C PRO A 195 20.21 1.71 -25.49
N GLU A 196 21.17 2.52 -25.06
CA GLU A 196 21.24 3.07 -23.70
C GLU A 196 20.06 4.01 -23.43
N PHE A 197 19.75 4.90 -24.38
CA PHE A 197 18.59 5.78 -24.27
C PHE A 197 17.28 4.99 -24.20
N ARG A 198 17.13 3.91 -24.98
CA ARG A 198 15.93 3.07 -24.94
C ARG A 198 15.73 2.41 -23.58
N ALA A 199 16.81 1.87 -23.01
CA ALA A 199 16.78 1.27 -21.69
C ALA A 199 16.42 2.31 -20.62
N ALA A 200 17.06 3.49 -20.67
CA ALA A 200 16.76 4.59 -19.76
C ALA A 200 15.31 5.07 -19.88
N TRP A 201 14.79 5.20 -21.10
CA TRP A 201 13.38 5.59 -21.35
C TRP A 201 12.41 4.57 -20.77
N MET A 202 12.62 3.27 -21.02
CA MET A 202 11.78 2.21 -20.45
C MET A 202 11.79 2.24 -18.93
N LEU A 203 12.98 2.36 -18.31
CA LEU A 203 13.11 2.46 -16.86
C LEU A 203 12.40 3.70 -16.32
N THR A 204 12.52 4.83 -17.01
CA THR A 204 11.85 6.08 -16.63
C THR A 204 10.34 5.93 -16.66
N VAL A 205 9.79 5.34 -17.73
CA VAL A 205 8.35 5.08 -17.85
C VAL A 205 7.87 4.12 -16.76
N MET A 206 8.57 3.01 -16.52
CA MET A 206 8.20 2.04 -15.48
C MET A 206 8.28 2.63 -14.08
N THR A 207 9.30 3.43 -13.81
CA THR A 207 9.46 4.12 -12.52
C THR A 207 8.34 5.14 -12.32
N THR A 208 8.04 5.93 -13.35
CA THR A 208 6.95 6.92 -13.30
C THR A 208 5.60 6.25 -13.05
N LEU A 209 5.32 5.14 -13.74
CA LEU A 209 4.11 4.35 -13.52
C LEU A 209 4.07 3.76 -12.11
N GLY A 210 5.17 3.20 -11.63
CA GLY A 210 5.28 2.66 -10.27
C GLY A 210 5.02 3.72 -9.19
N VAL A 211 5.61 4.90 -9.34
CA VAL A 211 5.36 6.05 -8.46
C VAL A 211 3.89 6.49 -8.55
N GLY A 212 3.31 6.56 -9.74
CA GLY A 212 1.89 6.88 -9.93
C GLY A 212 0.96 5.89 -9.22
N VAL A 213 1.22 4.59 -9.37
CA VAL A 213 0.47 3.53 -8.66
C VAL A 213 0.61 3.68 -7.15
N LEU A 214 1.81 3.97 -6.65
CA LEU A 214 2.04 4.19 -5.22
C LEU A 214 1.22 5.37 -4.72
N VAL A 215 1.31 6.53 -5.36
CA VAL A 215 0.56 7.74 -4.97
C VAL A 215 -0.94 7.49 -5.00
N MET A 216 -1.46 6.86 -6.04
CA MET A 216 -2.89 6.54 -6.11
C MET A 216 -3.32 5.51 -5.06
N SER A 217 -2.46 4.54 -4.75
CA SER A 217 -2.75 3.53 -3.73
C SER A 217 -2.72 4.08 -2.32
N THR A 218 -1.78 4.99 -2.02
CA THR A 218 -1.74 5.68 -0.72
C THR A 218 -2.96 6.58 -0.53
N LEU A 219 -3.32 7.37 -1.54
CA LEU A 219 -4.49 8.25 -1.51
C LEU A 219 -5.80 7.45 -1.40
N GLY A 220 -5.96 6.42 -2.24
CA GLY A 220 -7.12 5.53 -2.18
C GLY A 220 -7.22 4.81 -0.84
N GLY A 221 -6.08 4.42 -0.26
CA GLY A 221 -6.02 3.81 1.06
C GLY A 221 -6.38 4.75 2.20
N ALA A 222 -5.83 5.96 2.18
CA ALA A 222 -6.15 7.01 3.15
C ALA A 222 -7.65 7.37 3.09
N PHE A 223 -8.19 7.54 1.88
CA PHE A 223 -9.59 7.86 1.66
C PHE A 223 -10.52 6.74 2.13
N ALA A 224 -10.20 5.48 1.82
CA ALA A 224 -10.96 4.34 2.31
C ALA A 224 -10.89 4.17 3.84
N GLY A 225 -9.77 4.55 4.47
CA GLY A 225 -9.65 4.67 5.93
C GLY A 225 -10.58 5.75 6.49
N PHE A 226 -10.49 6.96 5.92
CA PHE A 226 -11.29 8.11 6.35
C PHE A 226 -12.81 7.87 6.24
N LEU A 227 -13.30 7.31 5.13
CA LEU A 227 -14.73 7.05 4.97
C LEU A 227 -15.29 6.05 6.00
N ARG A 228 -14.44 5.32 6.68
CA ARG A 228 -14.82 4.21 7.55
C ARG A 228 -14.49 4.44 9.01
N THR A 229 -13.95 5.60 9.38
CA THR A 229 -13.96 6.07 10.76
C THR A 229 -15.42 6.34 11.16
N ARG A 230 -16.07 5.36 11.81
CA ARG A 230 -17.43 5.52 12.31
C ARG A 230 -17.48 6.70 13.31
N PRO A 231 -18.43 7.64 13.17
CA PRO A 231 -18.66 8.63 14.20
C PRO A 231 -19.00 7.93 15.51
N ARG A 232 -18.31 8.27 16.60
CA ARG A 232 -18.69 7.84 17.95
C ARG A 232 -20.09 8.37 18.22
N VAL A 233 -21.09 7.49 18.29
CA VAL A 233 -22.34 7.84 18.96
C VAL A 233 -21.98 7.94 20.44
N ILE A 234 -21.88 9.17 20.93
CA ILE A 234 -21.79 9.44 22.36
C ILE A 234 -23.20 9.22 22.88
N GLU A 235 -23.53 7.99 23.26
CA GLU A 235 -24.72 7.74 24.08
C GLU A 235 -24.41 8.25 25.49
N GLY A 236 -25.06 9.35 25.85
CA GLY A 236 -25.04 9.95 27.19
C GLY A 236 -26.22 9.47 28.03
#